data_AF-A0A2E9SP33-F1
#
_entry.id   AF-A0A2E9SP33-F1
#
_cell.length_a   1.000
_cell.length_b   1.000
_cell.length_c   1.000
_cell.angle_alpha   90.00
_cell.angle_beta   90.00
_cell.angle_gamma   90.00
#
_symmetry.space_group_name_H-M   'P 1'
#
loop_
_entity.id
_entity.type
_entity.pdbx_description
1 polymer ?
#
loop_
_entity_poly.entity_id
_entity_poly.type
_entity_poly.pdbx_seq_one_letter_code
_entity_poly.pdbx_strand_id
1 'polypeptide(L)'
;MPKAAAHVSSNPSRLVHTLSGLGVAATAAPRKGFADKLAELIDLSGAIALSESLRGLKRIKAVETEAQGDAQALFMDRRAEMIEAISASFTLDPDAMSSSPAGFILPSPNADTFGDDAAGYAPYQRFYALHQSEMDHRVISLRGLLRKQLAARSEALAQLAALDTMMETTLADYSRRSLAALPKLLAQHFFALRRAQQAADADAGQPSNAEHWLADGGWLHLFHQDMQTLLLAELALRLQPLQGLLEALNSEHEDTP
;
A
#
# COMPACT_ATOMS: atom_id res chain seq x y z
N MET A 1 6.46 36.39 12.78
CA MET A 1 5.95 35.01 12.68
C MET A 1 5.63 34.76 11.21
N PRO A 2 6.33 33.86 10.49
CA PRO A 2 5.95 33.58 9.12
C PRO A 2 4.65 32.75 9.15
N LYS A 3 3.64 33.19 8.41
CA LYS A 3 2.37 32.49 8.20
C LYS A 3 2.67 31.24 7.38
N ALA A 4 2.39 30.06 7.93
CA ALA A 4 2.41 28.81 7.18
C ALA A 4 1.42 28.92 6.00
N ALA A 5 1.90 28.61 4.80
CA ALA A 5 1.10 28.64 3.58
C ALA A 5 -0.08 27.67 3.68
N ALA A 6 -1.22 28.07 3.12
CA ALA A 6 -2.45 27.31 3.14
C ALA A 6 -2.24 25.89 2.58
N HIS A 7 -2.66 24.89 3.35
CA HIS A 7 -2.59 23.48 2.99
C HIS A 7 -3.19 23.23 1.60
N VAL A 8 -2.36 22.69 0.70
CA VAL A 8 -2.79 22.10 -0.57
C VAL A 8 -3.90 21.09 -0.28
N SER A 9 -5.02 21.19 -0.98
CA SER A 9 -6.15 20.28 -0.85
C SER A 9 -5.68 18.84 -1.06
N SER A 10 -5.71 18.00 -0.02
CA SER A 10 -5.41 16.58 -0.16
C SER A 10 -6.51 15.94 -1.01
N ASN A 11 -6.15 15.60 -2.25
CA ASN A 11 -6.95 14.72 -3.09
C ASN A 11 -7.16 13.41 -2.28
N PRO A 12 -8.40 12.88 -2.14
CA PRO A 12 -8.59 11.64 -1.40
C PRO A 12 -7.67 10.58 -2.00
N SER A 13 -6.92 9.88 -1.15
CA SER A 13 -5.97 8.87 -1.62
C SER A 13 -6.72 7.85 -2.49
N ARG A 14 -6.08 7.36 -3.55
CA ARG A 14 -6.65 6.36 -4.45
C ARG A 14 -7.26 5.18 -3.68
N LEU A 15 -6.63 4.80 -2.55
CA LEU A 15 -7.13 3.79 -1.63
C LEU A 15 -8.50 4.12 -1.04
N VAL A 16 -8.72 5.36 -0.56
CA VAL A 16 -10.03 5.79 -0.02
C VAL A 16 -11.09 5.77 -1.11
N HIS A 17 -10.75 6.21 -2.32
CA HIS A 17 -11.65 6.13 -3.47
C HIS A 17 -12.00 4.67 -3.79
N THR A 18 -11.01 3.78 -3.87
CA THR A 18 -11.24 2.34 -4.10
C THR A 18 -12.14 1.75 -3.03
N LEU A 19 -11.83 1.94 -1.74
CA LEU A 19 -12.65 1.43 -0.62
C LEU A 19 -14.09 1.92 -0.67
N SER A 20 -14.30 3.19 -1.05
CA SER A 20 -15.63 3.76 -1.23
C SER A 20 -16.36 3.13 -2.42
N GLY A 21 -15.64 2.87 -3.52
CA GLY A 21 -16.16 2.15 -4.70
C GLY A 21 -16.59 0.71 -4.38
N LEU A 22 -15.91 0.05 -3.44
CA LEU A 22 -16.29 -1.29 -2.95
C LEU A 22 -17.52 -1.28 -2.02
N GLY A 23 -18.13 -0.11 -1.75
CA GLY A 23 -19.25 0.01 -0.83
C GLY A 23 -18.88 -0.21 0.64
N VAL A 24 -17.58 -0.29 0.96
CA VAL A 24 -17.09 -0.46 2.33
C VAL A 24 -16.78 0.93 2.88
N ALA A 25 -17.76 1.51 3.58
CA ALA A 25 -17.72 2.90 4.02
C ALA A 25 -16.48 3.22 4.86
N ALA A 26 -15.51 3.91 4.25
CA ALA A 26 -14.54 4.71 4.99
C ALA A 26 -15.27 5.99 5.42
N THR A 27 -15.76 6.05 6.65
CA THR A 27 -16.21 7.34 7.20
C THR A 27 -15.05 8.31 7.10
N ALA A 28 -15.25 9.42 6.40
CA ALA A 28 -14.21 10.40 6.17
C ALA A 28 -13.64 10.84 7.52
N ALA A 29 -12.32 10.66 7.70
CA ALA A 29 -11.64 11.17 8.87
C ALA A 29 -11.91 12.68 8.96
N PRO A 30 -12.34 13.22 10.12
CA PRO A 30 -12.51 14.65 10.27
C PRO A 30 -11.21 15.37 9.92
N ARG A 31 -11.28 16.37 9.02
CA ARG A 31 -10.13 17.16 8.53
C ARG A 31 -9.47 18.02 9.64
N LYS A 32 -10.17 18.24 10.76
CA LYS A 32 -9.63 18.94 11.93
C LYS A 32 -8.99 17.91 12.88
N GLY A 33 -7.82 18.26 13.42
CA GLY A 33 -7.10 17.42 14.38
C GLY A 33 -6.12 16.43 13.74
N PHE A 34 -5.53 16.73 12.58
CA PHE A 34 -4.43 15.90 12.04
C PHE A 34 -3.27 15.82 13.02
N ALA A 35 -2.86 16.95 13.61
CA ALA A 35 -1.81 16.98 14.62
C ALA A 35 -2.21 16.21 15.88
N ASP A 36 -3.47 16.33 16.32
CA ASP A 36 -3.99 15.60 17.48
C ASP A 36 -4.00 14.08 17.21
N LYS A 37 -4.45 13.66 16.03
CA LYS A 37 -4.37 12.27 15.60
C LYS A 37 -2.93 11.80 15.51
N LEU A 38 -2.03 12.56 14.88
CA LEU A 38 -0.62 12.21 14.82
C LEU A 38 -0.02 12.05 16.23
N ALA A 39 -0.41 12.91 17.18
CA ALA A 39 -0.01 12.81 18.59
C ALA A 39 -0.59 11.56 19.28
N GLU A 40 -1.82 11.14 18.97
CA GLU A 40 -2.38 9.86 19.45
C GLU A 40 -1.61 8.65 18.92
N LEU A 41 -0.93 8.78 17.78
CA LEU A 41 -0.17 7.69 17.14
C LEU A 41 1.24 7.53 17.68
N ILE A 42 1.76 8.53 18.39
CA ILE A 42 3.11 8.56 18.93
C ILE A 42 3.01 8.47 20.45
N ASP A 43 3.45 7.36 21.03
CA ASP A 43 3.51 7.23 22.48
C ASP A 43 4.57 8.18 23.09
N LEU A 44 4.54 8.35 24.42
CA LEU A 44 5.46 9.25 25.10
C LEU A 44 6.94 8.91 24.80
N SER A 45 7.26 7.62 24.75
CA SER A 45 8.60 7.12 24.42
C SER A 45 9.01 7.52 23.00
N GLY A 46 8.13 7.33 22.02
CA GLY A 46 8.32 7.72 20.63
C GLY A 46 8.46 9.23 20.46
N ALA A 47 7.71 10.02 21.24
CA ALA A 47 7.80 11.48 21.21
C ALA A 47 9.14 11.99 21.74
N ILE A 48 9.66 11.38 22.81
CA ILE A 48 10.99 11.68 23.36
C ILE A 48 12.08 11.30 22.34
N ALA A 49 12.03 10.08 21.80
CA ALA A 49 12.98 9.61 20.80
C ALA A 49 12.99 10.49 19.54
N LEU A 50 11.82 10.93 19.08
CA LEU A 50 11.68 11.86 17.95
C LEU A 50 12.31 13.22 18.28
N SER A 51 12.04 13.78 19.46
CA SER A 51 12.59 15.07 19.91
C SER A 51 14.12 15.05 20.02
N GLU A 52 14.69 13.98 20.58
CA GLU A 52 16.15 13.81 20.67
C GLU A 52 16.78 13.68 19.28
N SER A 53 16.16 12.89 18.42
CA SER A 53 16.65 12.68 17.05
C SER A 53 16.56 13.96 16.22
N LEU A 54 15.49 14.77 16.37
CA LEU A 54 15.36 16.09 15.74
C LEU A 54 16.45 17.07 16.19
N ARG A 55 16.83 17.05 17.48
CA ARG A 55 18.00 17.84 17.98
C ARG A 55 19.32 17.31 17.41
N GLY A 56 19.38 16.02 17.09
CA GLY A 56 20.49 15.34 16.44
C GLY A 56 20.70 15.74 14.99
N LEU A 57 19.63 16.04 14.25
CA LEU A 57 19.68 16.28 12.79
C LEU A 57 20.73 17.31 12.37
N LYS A 58 20.84 18.44 13.07
CA LYS A 58 21.79 19.51 12.74
C LYS A 58 23.28 19.10 12.81
N ARG A 59 23.57 17.92 13.37
CA ARG A 59 24.92 17.37 13.49
C ARG A 59 25.22 16.35 12.39
N ILE A 60 24.22 15.97 11.59
CA ILE A 60 24.36 15.01 10.50
C ILE A 60 25.02 15.71 9.33
N LYS A 61 26.12 15.13 8.87
CA LYS A 61 26.86 15.55 7.68
C LYS A 61 26.49 14.65 6.50
N ALA A 62 26.81 15.11 5.30
CA ALA A 62 26.77 14.28 4.11
C ALA A 62 27.64 13.02 4.30
N VAL A 63 27.19 11.90 3.73
CA VAL A 63 27.95 10.66 3.72
C VAL A 63 28.97 10.74 2.59
N GLU A 64 30.25 10.53 2.91
CA GLU A 64 31.34 10.45 1.93
C GLU A 64 31.27 9.11 1.17
N THR A 65 30.28 8.98 0.30
CA THR A 65 30.13 7.85 -0.61
C THR A 65 29.57 8.40 -1.91
N GLU A 66 30.09 7.94 -3.05
CA GLU A 66 29.56 8.37 -4.34
C GLU A 66 28.08 7.98 -4.47
N ALA A 67 27.23 8.95 -4.81
CA ALA A 67 25.83 8.69 -5.12
C ALA A 67 25.75 7.81 -6.38
N GLN A 68 25.58 6.50 -6.19
CA GLN A 68 25.53 5.55 -7.29
C GLN A 68 24.13 5.47 -7.91
N GLY A 69 24.07 5.70 -9.21
CA GLY A 69 22.91 5.44 -10.06
C GLY A 69 21.85 6.53 -10.10
N ASP A 70 20.93 6.38 -11.05
CA ASP A 70 19.75 7.22 -11.20
C ASP A 70 18.65 6.73 -10.24
N ALA A 71 18.36 7.55 -9.22
CA ALA A 71 17.34 7.28 -8.21
C ALA A 71 15.94 7.16 -8.82
N GLN A 72 15.66 7.97 -9.84
CA GLN A 72 14.38 8.01 -10.52
C GLN A 72 14.18 6.73 -11.33
N ALA A 73 15.19 6.31 -12.10
CA ALA A 73 15.16 5.06 -12.83
C ALA A 73 14.99 3.86 -11.88
N LEU A 74 15.81 3.79 -10.81
CA LEU A 74 15.70 2.75 -9.79
C LEU A 74 14.29 2.66 -9.20
N PHE A 75 13.68 3.79 -8.85
CA PHE A 75 12.32 3.79 -8.32
C PHE A 75 11.29 3.31 -9.35
N MET A 76 11.38 3.78 -10.59
CA MET A 76 10.44 3.41 -11.64
C MET A 76 10.52 1.92 -11.97
N ASP A 77 11.74 1.37 -12.06
CA ASP A 77 11.96 -0.05 -12.31
C ASP A 77 11.37 -0.91 -11.20
N ARG A 78 11.68 -0.60 -9.94
CA ARG A 78 11.15 -1.36 -8.79
C ARG A 78 9.64 -1.21 -8.63
N ARG A 79 9.09 -0.04 -8.95
CA ARG A 79 7.64 0.19 -8.97
C ARG A 79 6.97 -0.65 -10.06
N ALA A 80 7.55 -0.71 -11.26
CA ALA A 80 7.06 -1.53 -12.36
C ALA A 80 7.07 -3.02 -11.98
N GLU A 81 8.19 -3.52 -11.42
CA GLU A 81 8.32 -4.90 -10.93
C GLU A 81 7.23 -5.26 -9.91
N MET A 82 6.93 -4.36 -8.96
CA MET A 82 5.89 -4.61 -7.95
C MET A 82 4.48 -4.63 -8.55
N ILE A 83 4.18 -3.74 -9.51
CA ILE A 83 2.88 -3.70 -10.20
C ILE A 83 2.71 -4.96 -11.06
N GLU A 84 3.76 -5.37 -11.76
CA GLU A 84 3.77 -6.58 -12.57
C GLU A 84 3.59 -7.82 -11.70
N ALA A 85 4.31 -7.95 -10.59
CA ALA A 85 4.17 -9.07 -9.66
C ALA A 85 2.76 -9.18 -9.06
N ILE A 86 2.11 -8.05 -8.74
CA ILE A 86 0.70 -8.04 -8.33
C ILE A 86 -0.19 -8.46 -9.49
N SER A 87 0.03 -7.95 -10.70
CA SER A 87 -0.87 -8.24 -11.82
C SER A 87 -0.76 -9.69 -12.29
N ALA A 88 0.44 -10.25 -12.29
CA ALA A 88 0.71 -11.65 -12.63
C ALA A 88 0.10 -12.64 -11.63
N SER A 89 -0.10 -12.27 -10.36
CA SER A 89 -0.72 -13.18 -9.39
C SER A 89 -2.23 -13.37 -9.60
N PHE A 90 -2.87 -12.54 -10.43
CA PHE A 90 -4.28 -12.64 -10.80
C PHE A 90 -4.50 -13.29 -12.18
N THR A 91 -3.45 -13.68 -12.89
CA THR A 91 -3.60 -14.38 -14.17
C THR A 91 -3.98 -15.83 -13.92
N LEU A 92 -5.05 -16.29 -14.58
CA LEU A 92 -5.58 -17.65 -14.50
C LEU A 92 -4.97 -18.61 -15.53
N ASP A 93 -4.00 -18.14 -16.33
CA ASP A 93 -3.30 -18.96 -17.33
C ASP A 93 -2.34 -19.94 -16.62
N PRO A 94 -2.48 -21.27 -16.81
CA PRO A 94 -1.63 -22.29 -16.17
C PRO A 94 -0.12 -22.12 -16.42
N ASP A 95 0.27 -21.65 -17.61
CA ASP A 95 1.68 -21.41 -17.97
C ASP A 95 2.21 -20.13 -17.30
N ALA A 96 1.33 -19.15 -17.08
CA ALA A 96 1.66 -17.94 -16.32
C ALA A 96 1.69 -18.20 -14.81
N MET A 97 0.82 -19.07 -14.28
CA MET A 97 0.77 -19.45 -12.86
C MET A 97 2.06 -20.11 -12.39
N SER A 98 2.65 -20.95 -13.24
CA SER A 98 3.94 -21.63 -12.99
C SER A 98 5.15 -20.69 -13.12
N SER A 99 4.96 -19.52 -13.72
CA SER A 99 5.96 -18.47 -13.90
C SER A 99 5.79 -17.27 -12.96
N SER A 100 4.82 -17.31 -12.03
CA SER A 100 4.53 -16.19 -11.13
C SER A 100 5.76 -15.84 -10.26
N PRO A 101 6.29 -14.60 -10.34
CA PRO A 101 7.58 -14.23 -9.73
C PRO A 101 7.69 -14.46 -8.22
N ALA A 102 6.55 -14.55 -7.53
CA ALA A 102 6.47 -14.76 -6.08
C ALA A 102 5.80 -16.10 -5.69
N GLY A 103 5.37 -16.91 -6.67
CA GLY A 103 4.61 -18.15 -6.41
C GLY A 103 3.25 -17.91 -5.75
N PHE A 104 2.73 -16.68 -5.79
CA PHE A 104 1.41 -16.35 -5.27
C PHE A 104 0.37 -16.79 -6.28
N ILE A 105 -0.45 -17.76 -5.87
CA ILE A 105 -1.48 -18.39 -6.69
C ILE A 105 -2.83 -17.89 -6.20
N LEU A 106 -3.61 -17.29 -7.10
CA LEU A 106 -4.97 -16.87 -6.81
C LEU A 106 -5.81 -18.09 -6.37
N PRO A 107 -6.55 -18.00 -5.26
CA PRO A 107 -7.35 -19.13 -4.80
C PRO A 107 -8.39 -19.58 -5.81
N SER A 108 -8.49 -20.90 -6.02
CA SER A 108 -9.57 -21.48 -6.81
C SER A 108 -10.84 -21.64 -5.97
N PRO A 109 -12.03 -21.39 -6.54
CA PRO A 109 -13.30 -21.60 -5.84
C PRO A 109 -13.48 -23.08 -5.49
N ASN A 110 -14.02 -23.32 -4.30
CA ASN A 110 -14.40 -24.63 -3.78
C ASN A 110 -15.85 -24.59 -3.25
N ALA A 111 -16.35 -25.70 -2.71
CA ALA A 111 -17.70 -25.77 -2.14
C ALA A 111 -17.91 -24.71 -1.02
N ASP A 112 -16.89 -24.50 -0.19
CA ASP A 112 -16.96 -23.55 0.93
C ASP A 112 -17.03 -22.09 0.46
N THR A 113 -16.49 -21.78 -0.73
CA THR A 113 -16.49 -20.43 -1.32
C THR A 113 -17.91 -19.85 -1.39
N PHE A 114 -18.89 -20.71 -1.68
CA PHE A 114 -20.29 -20.31 -1.78
C PHE A 114 -21.14 -20.66 -0.55
N GLY A 115 -20.68 -21.62 0.28
CA GLY A 115 -21.46 -22.20 1.37
C GLY A 115 -21.07 -21.77 2.79
N ASP A 116 -19.84 -21.30 3.03
CA ASP A 116 -19.35 -20.95 4.37
C ASP A 116 -18.62 -19.61 4.36
N ASP A 117 -18.93 -18.72 5.30
CA ASP A 117 -18.35 -17.39 5.37
C ASP A 117 -16.85 -17.44 5.70
N ALA A 118 -16.48 -18.19 6.73
CA ALA A 118 -15.12 -18.19 7.25
C ALA A 118 -14.18 -19.01 6.36
N ALA A 119 -14.57 -20.22 6.01
CA ALA A 119 -13.81 -21.13 5.17
C ALA A 119 -13.75 -20.64 3.71
N GLY A 120 -14.84 -20.04 3.20
CA GLY A 120 -14.89 -19.51 1.84
C GLY A 120 -13.96 -18.31 1.61
N TYR A 121 -13.79 -17.44 2.61
CA TYR A 121 -12.95 -16.24 2.48
C TYR A 121 -11.48 -16.44 2.92
N ALA A 122 -11.19 -17.40 3.80
CA ALA A 122 -9.86 -17.59 4.37
C ALA A 122 -8.71 -17.71 3.33
N PRO A 123 -8.88 -18.38 2.17
CA PRO A 123 -7.83 -18.41 1.14
C PRO A 123 -7.49 -17.03 0.58
N TYR A 124 -8.51 -16.20 0.30
CA TYR A 124 -8.35 -14.84 -0.21
C TYR A 124 -7.70 -13.91 0.82
N GLN A 125 -8.07 -14.06 2.09
CA GLN A 125 -7.42 -13.32 3.17
C GLN A 125 -5.92 -13.63 3.28
N ARG A 126 -5.53 -14.91 3.15
CA ARG A 126 -4.12 -15.33 3.17
C ARG A 126 -3.37 -14.80 1.95
N PHE A 127 -3.98 -14.90 0.77
CA PHE A 127 -3.42 -14.37 -0.47
C PHE A 127 -3.14 -12.87 -0.37
N TYR A 128 -4.10 -12.08 0.13
CA TYR A 128 -3.91 -10.65 0.36
C TYR A 128 -2.79 -10.36 1.36
N ALA A 129 -2.75 -11.09 2.49
CA ALA A 129 -1.73 -10.91 3.53
C ALA A 129 -0.30 -11.22 3.03
N LEU A 130 -0.14 -12.22 2.15
CA LEU A 130 1.14 -12.51 1.49
C LEU A 130 1.61 -11.33 0.62
N HIS A 131 0.71 -10.75 -0.17
CA HIS A 131 1.01 -9.54 -0.93
C HIS A 131 1.37 -8.35 -0.02
N GLN A 132 0.68 -8.17 1.11
CA GLN A 132 1.03 -7.10 2.06
C GLN A 132 2.45 -7.26 2.61
N SER A 133 2.85 -8.49 2.97
CA SER A 133 4.20 -8.76 3.45
C SER A 133 5.26 -8.50 2.39
N GLU A 134 5.01 -8.95 1.15
CA GLU A 134 5.95 -8.77 0.04
C GLU A 134 6.11 -7.28 -0.33
N MET A 135 5.00 -6.54 -0.40
CA MET A 135 5.03 -5.10 -0.62
C MET A 135 5.79 -4.37 0.50
N ASP A 136 5.57 -4.74 1.77
CA ASP A 136 6.26 -4.13 2.91
C ASP A 136 7.78 -4.28 2.79
N HIS A 137 8.25 -5.51 2.54
CA HIS A 137 9.67 -5.79 2.38
C HIS A 137 10.30 -5.02 1.21
N ARG A 138 9.66 -5.02 0.04
CA ARG A 138 10.18 -4.32 -1.15
C ARG A 138 10.21 -2.81 -0.97
N VAL A 139 9.18 -2.23 -0.36
CA VAL A 139 9.10 -0.79 -0.10
C VAL A 139 10.15 -0.35 0.92
N ILE A 140 10.32 -1.08 2.03
CA ILE A 140 11.35 -0.78 3.05
C ILE A 140 12.74 -0.85 2.41
N SER A 141 13.01 -1.89 1.61
CA SER A 141 14.29 -2.04 0.92
C SER A 141 14.58 -0.88 -0.04
N LEU A 142 13.62 -0.56 -0.91
CA LEU A 142 13.75 0.55 -1.87
C LEU A 142 13.93 1.90 -1.16
N ARG A 143 13.16 2.18 -0.11
CA ARG A 143 13.30 3.43 0.66
C ARG A 143 14.69 3.55 1.30
N GLY A 144 15.23 2.45 1.81
CA GLY A 144 16.59 2.39 2.33
C GLY A 144 17.65 2.73 1.27
N LEU A 145 17.48 2.24 0.04
CA LEU A 145 18.38 2.57 -1.09
C LEU A 145 18.28 4.07 -1.47
N LEU A 146 17.06 4.60 -1.58
CA LEU A 146 16.84 6.02 -1.90
C LEU A 146 17.44 6.93 -0.83
N ARG A 147 17.26 6.61 0.46
CA ARG A 147 17.88 7.38 1.56
C ARG A 147 19.40 7.41 1.49
N LYS A 148 20.04 6.30 1.12
CA LYS A 148 21.50 6.26 0.93
C LYS A 148 21.94 7.19 -0.20
N GLN A 149 21.20 7.20 -1.31
CA GLN A 149 21.47 8.12 -2.42
C GLN A 149 21.26 9.58 -2.01
N LEU A 150 20.19 9.91 -1.27
CA LEU A 150 19.97 11.27 -0.74
C LEU A 150 21.12 11.70 0.18
N ALA A 151 21.51 10.85 1.13
CA ALA A 151 22.53 11.20 2.12
C ALA A 151 23.93 11.41 1.53
N ALA A 152 24.19 10.88 0.34
CA ALA A 152 25.43 11.05 -0.42
C ALA A 152 25.49 12.35 -1.22
N ARG A 153 24.38 13.08 -1.37
CA ARG A 153 24.28 14.25 -2.26
C ARG A 153 24.62 15.56 -1.58
N SER A 154 24.05 15.79 -0.39
CA SER A 154 24.35 16.97 0.41
C SER A 154 24.06 16.75 1.89
N GLU A 155 24.49 17.71 2.72
CA GLU A 155 24.16 17.72 4.14
C GLU A 155 22.64 17.86 4.36
N ALA A 156 21.96 18.71 3.58
CA ALA A 156 20.52 18.91 3.72
C ALA A 156 19.74 17.63 3.39
N LEU A 157 20.11 16.92 2.33
CA LEU A 157 19.49 15.64 1.97
C LEU A 157 19.88 14.50 2.93
N ALA A 158 21.06 14.53 3.54
CA ALA A 158 21.43 13.60 4.62
C ALA A 158 20.56 13.81 5.87
N GLN A 159 20.28 15.06 6.23
CA GLN A 159 19.34 15.39 7.31
C GLN A 159 17.92 14.93 6.97
N LEU A 160 17.49 15.11 5.72
CA LEU A 160 16.19 14.61 5.25
C LEU A 160 16.09 13.09 5.31
N ALA A 161 17.12 12.36 4.85
CA ALA A 161 17.16 10.90 4.90
C ALA A 161 17.10 10.37 6.35
N ALA A 162 17.76 11.06 7.29
CA ALA A 162 17.69 10.72 8.71
C ALA A 162 16.31 11.01 9.30
N LEU A 163 15.72 12.18 8.98
CA LEU A 163 14.36 12.52 9.38
C LEU A 163 13.35 11.49 8.87
N ASP A 164 13.48 11.07 7.61
CA ASP A 164 12.63 10.04 7.03
C ASP A 164 12.77 8.70 7.77
N THR A 165 13.99 8.28 8.10
CA THR A 165 14.23 7.06 8.91
C THR A 165 13.52 7.11 10.26
N MET A 166 13.58 8.26 10.93
CA MET A 166 12.88 8.46 12.19
C MET A 166 11.37 8.37 12.01
N MET A 167 10.82 9.08 11.02
CA MET A 167 9.37 9.09 10.73
C MET A 167 8.84 7.70 10.37
N GLU A 168 9.59 6.93 9.57
CA GLU A 168 9.25 5.53 9.28
C GLU A 168 9.18 4.70 10.55
N THR A 169 10.20 4.78 11.41
CA THR A 169 10.26 4.00 12.65
C THR A 169 9.10 4.36 13.57
N THR A 170 8.85 5.65 13.76
CA THR A 170 7.78 6.17 14.62
C THR A 170 6.39 5.76 14.13
N LEU A 171 6.16 5.71 12.82
CA LEU A 171 4.85 5.42 12.24
C LEU A 171 4.65 3.95 11.82
N ALA A 172 5.68 3.10 11.96
CA ALA A 172 5.65 1.73 11.45
C ALA A 172 4.48 0.90 11.99
N ASP A 173 4.27 0.93 13.31
CA ASP A 173 3.19 0.16 13.94
C ASP A 173 1.81 0.68 13.57
N TYR A 174 1.66 2.00 13.46
CA TYR A 174 0.41 2.57 13.00
C TYR A 174 0.11 2.15 11.57
N SER A 175 1.06 2.33 10.65
CA SER A 175 0.92 1.97 9.24
C SER A 175 0.54 0.50 9.08
N ARG A 176 1.26 -0.42 9.76
CA ARG A 176 0.95 -1.85 9.73
C ARG A 176 -0.46 -2.15 10.23
N ARG A 177 -0.88 -1.57 11.37
CA ARG A 177 -2.23 -1.76 11.92
C ARG A 177 -3.32 -1.22 11.01
N SER A 178 -3.11 -0.06 10.41
CA SER A 178 -4.06 0.56 9.48
C SER A 178 -4.25 -0.28 8.22
N LEU A 179 -3.15 -0.77 7.64
CA LEU A 179 -3.21 -1.60 6.42
C LEU A 179 -3.72 -3.02 6.71
N ALA A 180 -3.48 -3.56 7.90
CA ALA A 180 -4.03 -4.86 8.33
C ALA A 180 -5.57 -4.87 8.44
N ALA A 181 -6.24 -3.71 8.43
CA ALA A 181 -7.69 -3.64 8.36
C ALA A 181 -8.25 -3.94 6.96
N LEU A 182 -7.45 -3.78 5.90
CA LEU A 182 -7.90 -3.91 4.51
C LEU A 182 -8.46 -5.30 4.17
N PRO A 183 -7.82 -6.43 4.55
CA PRO A 183 -8.40 -7.76 4.32
C PRO A 183 -9.78 -7.94 4.96
N LYS A 184 -10.03 -7.31 6.12
CA LYS A 184 -11.34 -7.37 6.79
C LYS A 184 -12.40 -6.55 6.06
N LEU A 185 -12.01 -5.38 5.53
CA LEU A 185 -12.90 -4.55 4.71
C LEU A 185 -13.25 -5.26 3.41
N LEU A 186 -12.25 -5.86 2.75
CA LEU A 186 -12.44 -6.64 1.53
C LEU A 186 -13.36 -7.86 1.76
N ALA A 187 -13.34 -8.48 2.94
CA ALA A 187 -14.26 -9.55 3.29
C ALA A 187 -15.74 -9.11 3.22
N GLN A 188 -16.05 -7.88 3.63
CA GLN A 188 -17.41 -7.34 3.58
C GLN A 188 -17.91 -7.26 2.14
N HIS A 189 -17.03 -6.84 1.22
CA HIS A 189 -17.31 -6.79 -0.21
C HIS A 189 -17.54 -8.19 -0.79
N PHE A 190 -16.66 -9.15 -0.46
CA PHE A 190 -16.83 -10.55 -0.85
C PHE A 190 -18.21 -11.11 -0.45
N PHE A 191 -18.60 -10.93 0.81
CA PHE A 191 -19.90 -11.40 1.30
C PHE A 191 -21.09 -10.63 0.72
N ALA A 192 -20.92 -9.37 0.30
CA ALA A 192 -21.95 -8.63 -0.40
C ALA A 192 -22.18 -9.19 -1.81
N LEU A 193 -21.11 -9.40 -2.58
CA LEU A 193 -21.17 -9.99 -3.93
C LEU A 193 -21.75 -11.41 -3.90
N ARG A 194 -21.30 -12.24 -2.96
CA ARG A 194 -21.82 -13.61 -2.82
C ARG A 194 -23.31 -13.63 -2.49
N ARG A 195 -23.77 -12.78 -1.57
CA ARG A 195 -25.21 -12.68 -1.24
C ARG A 195 -26.04 -12.22 -2.44
N ALA A 196 -25.52 -11.30 -3.25
CA ALA A 196 -26.19 -10.86 -4.47
C ALA A 196 -26.31 -12.03 -5.47
N GLN A 197 -25.26 -12.84 -5.63
CA GLN A 197 -25.33 -14.05 -6.46
C GLN A 197 -26.34 -15.07 -5.91
N GLN A 198 -26.34 -15.33 -4.60
CA GLN A 198 -27.30 -16.25 -3.97
C GLN A 198 -28.76 -15.82 -4.19
N ALA A 199 -29.04 -14.51 -4.16
CA ALA A 199 -30.36 -13.99 -4.49
C ALA A 199 -30.73 -14.20 -5.97
N ALA A 200 -29.79 -13.93 -6.89
CA ALA A 200 -30.00 -14.15 -8.31
C ALA A 200 -30.27 -15.63 -8.65
N ASP A 201 -29.55 -16.55 -8.01
CA ASP A 201 -29.78 -17.99 -8.17
C ASP A 201 -31.16 -18.42 -7.67
N ALA A 202 -31.61 -17.85 -6.55
CA ALA A 202 -32.93 -18.13 -5.99
C ALA A 202 -34.06 -17.62 -6.91
N ASP A 203 -33.90 -16.43 -7.49
CA ASP A 203 -34.85 -15.85 -8.44
C ASP A 203 -34.90 -16.62 -9.76
N ALA A 204 -33.75 -17.09 -10.25
CA ALA A 204 -33.64 -17.90 -11.47
C ALA A 204 -34.07 -19.36 -11.27
N GLY A 205 -34.13 -19.85 -10.02
CA GLY A 205 -34.40 -21.24 -9.68
C GLY A 205 -33.31 -22.22 -10.14
N GLN A 206 -32.11 -21.72 -10.47
CA GLN A 206 -30.99 -22.50 -10.97
C GLN A 206 -29.73 -22.14 -10.17
N PRO A 207 -29.07 -23.11 -9.50
CA PRO A 207 -27.84 -22.85 -8.79
C PRO A 207 -26.72 -22.53 -9.78
N SER A 208 -26.00 -21.45 -9.53
CA SER A 208 -24.77 -21.12 -10.24
C SER A 208 -23.64 -22.06 -9.83
N ASN A 209 -22.60 -22.15 -10.66
CA ASN A 209 -21.44 -23.02 -10.43
C ASN A 209 -20.14 -22.19 -10.50
N ALA A 210 -19.01 -22.83 -10.16
CA ALA A 210 -17.71 -22.18 -10.15
C ALA A 210 -17.30 -21.57 -11.51
N GLU A 211 -17.66 -22.20 -12.63
CA GLU A 211 -17.37 -21.67 -13.97
C GLU A 211 -18.11 -20.36 -14.21
N HIS A 212 -19.40 -20.27 -13.85
CA HIS A 212 -20.18 -19.04 -13.97
C HIS A 212 -19.68 -17.93 -13.03
N TRP A 213 -19.15 -18.29 -11.85
CA TRP A 213 -18.60 -17.30 -10.91
C TRP A 213 -17.31 -16.64 -11.44
N LEU A 214 -16.49 -17.41 -12.16
CA LEU A 214 -15.21 -16.98 -12.71
C LEU A 214 -15.31 -16.39 -14.13
N ALA A 215 -16.40 -16.66 -14.84
CA ALA A 215 -16.67 -16.09 -16.15
C ALA A 215 -16.70 -14.55 -16.10
N ASP A 216 -16.51 -13.91 -17.26
CA ASP A 216 -16.53 -12.45 -17.37
C ASP A 216 -17.85 -11.89 -16.82
N GLY A 217 -17.73 -10.98 -15.85
CA GLY A 217 -18.88 -10.38 -15.15
C GLY A 217 -19.48 -11.24 -14.04
N GLY A 218 -18.96 -12.45 -13.81
CA GLY A 218 -19.30 -13.28 -12.66
C GLY A 218 -18.86 -12.62 -11.34
N TRP A 219 -19.56 -12.91 -10.24
CA TRP A 219 -19.32 -12.22 -8.97
C TRP A 219 -17.90 -12.43 -8.43
N LEU A 220 -17.30 -13.60 -8.66
CA LEU A 220 -15.95 -13.90 -8.18
C LEU A 220 -14.89 -13.30 -9.11
N HIS A 221 -15.16 -13.24 -10.41
CA HIS A 221 -14.36 -12.48 -11.36
C HIS A 221 -14.28 -10.99 -10.97
N LEU A 222 -15.43 -10.36 -10.68
CA LEU A 222 -15.49 -8.98 -10.20
C LEU A 222 -14.71 -8.80 -8.88
N PHE A 223 -14.90 -9.72 -7.93
CA PHE A 223 -14.17 -9.71 -6.67
C PHE A 223 -12.64 -9.77 -6.86
N HIS A 224 -12.15 -10.59 -7.81
CA HIS A 224 -10.72 -10.66 -8.12
C HIS A 224 -10.19 -9.33 -8.68
N GLN A 225 -10.92 -8.70 -9.61
CA GLN A 225 -10.56 -7.38 -10.15
C GLN A 225 -10.53 -6.29 -9.06
N ASP A 226 -11.51 -6.32 -8.17
CA ASP A 226 -11.61 -5.39 -7.05
C ASP A 226 -10.47 -5.57 -6.05
N MET A 227 -10.10 -6.82 -5.74
CA MET A 227 -8.95 -7.13 -4.90
C MET A 227 -7.64 -6.67 -5.52
N GLN A 228 -7.42 -6.93 -6.82
CA GLN A 228 -6.24 -6.47 -7.55
C GLN A 228 -6.15 -4.94 -7.51
N THR A 229 -7.27 -4.26 -7.77
CA THR A 229 -7.37 -2.80 -7.72
C THR A 229 -7.04 -2.26 -6.33
N LEU A 230 -7.50 -2.94 -5.27
CA LEU A 230 -7.22 -2.58 -3.89
C LEU A 230 -5.73 -2.76 -3.54
N LEU A 231 -5.11 -3.86 -3.94
CA LEU A 231 -3.67 -4.10 -3.76
C LEU A 231 -2.81 -3.04 -4.46
N LEU A 232 -3.17 -2.67 -5.70
CA LEU A 232 -2.48 -1.61 -6.43
C LEU A 232 -2.66 -0.24 -5.78
N ALA A 233 -3.83 0.03 -5.20
CA ALA A 233 -4.09 1.26 -4.46
C ALA A 233 -3.32 1.30 -3.12
N GLU A 234 -3.21 0.16 -2.43
CA GLU A 234 -2.37 0.02 -1.24
C GLU A 234 -0.88 0.22 -1.57
N LEU A 235 -0.37 -0.39 -2.65
CA LEU A 235 1.00 -0.18 -3.12
C LEU A 235 1.27 1.30 -3.39
N ALA A 236 0.35 1.99 -4.08
CA ALA A 236 0.49 3.41 -4.35
C ALA A 236 0.61 4.25 -3.07
N LEU A 237 -0.19 3.94 -2.04
CA LEU A 237 -0.09 4.57 -0.72
C LEU A 237 1.28 4.31 -0.07
N ARG A 238 1.75 3.06 -0.08
CA ARG A 238 3.06 2.67 0.49
C ARG A 238 4.24 3.36 -0.19
N LEU A 239 4.11 3.71 -1.47
CA LEU A 239 5.15 4.37 -2.26
C LEU A 239 5.18 5.91 -2.12
N GLN A 240 4.15 6.54 -1.54
CA GLN A 240 4.09 8.02 -1.42
C GLN A 240 5.31 8.63 -0.69
N PRO A 241 5.83 8.06 0.41
CA PRO A 241 7.02 8.62 1.05
C PRO A 241 8.26 8.61 0.15
N LEU A 242 8.40 7.57 -0.68
CA LEU A 242 9.52 7.43 -1.62
C LEU A 242 9.42 8.46 -2.74
N GLN A 243 8.21 8.76 -3.22
CA GLN A 243 7.99 9.85 -4.18
C GLN A 243 8.45 11.20 -3.59
N GLY A 244 8.14 11.47 -2.32
CA GLY A 244 8.62 12.68 -1.64
C GLY A 244 10.15 12.75 -1.52
N LEU A 245 10.84 11.63 -1.34
CA LEU A 245 12.32 11.60 -1.37
C LEU A 245 12.88 11.96 -2.74
N LEU A 246 12.25 11.46 -3.82
CA LEU A 246 12.66 11.75 -5.19
C LEU A 246 12.39 13.21 -5.56
N GLU A 247 11.24 13.76 -5.15
CA GLU A 247 10.93 15.18 -5.32
C GLU A 247 11.99 16.07 -4.65
N ALA A 248 12.42 15.71 -3.43
CA ALA A 248 13.48 16.44 -2.74
C ALA A 248 14.83 16.35 -3.47
N LEU A 249 15.17 15.17 -3.99
CA LEU A 249 16.38 14.97 -4.78
C LEU A 249 16.38 15.77 -6.08
N ASN A 250 15.23 15.87 -6.76
CA ASN A 250 15.09 16.64 -7.99
C ASN A 250 15.15 18.15 -7.74
N SER A 251 14.53 18.62 -6.65
CA SER A 251 14.55 20.04 -6.27
C SER A 251 15.97 20.54 -6.00
N GLU A 252 16.83 19.70 -5.41
CA GLU A 252 18.23 20.06 -5.19
C GLU A 252 19.05 20.16 -6.50
N HIS A 253 18.75 19.34 -7.51
CA HIS A 253 19.40 19.44 -8.82
C HIS A 253 19.05 20.76 -9.52
N GLU A 254 17.85 21.30 -9.31
CA GLU A 254 17.44 22.60 -9.87
C GLU A 254 18.09 23.80 -9.14
N ASP A 255 18.39 23.66 -7.84
CA ASP A 255 19.02 24.70 -7.02
C ASP A 255 20.56 24.72 -7.10
N THR A 256 21.18 23.70 -7.69
CA THR A 256 22.64 23.61 -7.88
C THR A 256 23.00 24.09 -9.30
N PRO A 257 23.66 25.26 -9.48
CA PRO A 257 23.92 25.86 -10.80
C PRO A 257 24.93 25.12 -11.67
#